data_AF-A0A1I3VJU6-F1
#
_entry.id   AF-A0A1I3VJU6-F1
#
_cell.length_a   1.000
_cell.length_b   1.000
_cell.length_c   1.000
_cell.angle_alpha   90.00
_cell.angle_beta   90.00
_cell.angle_gamma   90.00
#
_symmetry.space_group_name_H-M   'P 1'
#
loop_
_entity.id
_entity.type
_entity.pdbx_description
1 polymer ?
#
loop_
_entity_poly.entity_id
_entity_poly.type
_entity_poly.pdbx_seq_one_letter_code
_entity_poly.pdbx_strand_id
1 'polypeptide(L)'
;MKKGYFNKAFLLFELFRKHRISGNDFAKAESKSAYLDEKVDEFRLLISMGKDVFAGRYHMDRWNLSIIVATIAYIVSPLDAIPDIVPLMGWMDDVTIVAYAVSKLTDEIQKYKAFIQASLDSNQ
;
A
#
# COMPACT_ATOMS: atom_id res chain seq x y z
N MET A 1 -16.26 -23.67 -17.95
CA MET A 1 -16.42 -22.25 -17.51
C MET A 1 -17.71 -22.12 -16.71
N LYS A 2 -17.62 -21.76 -15.42
CA LYS A 2 -18.78 -21.67 -14.51
C LYS A 2 -19.69 -20.49 -14.93
N LYS A 3 -20.81 -20.79 -15.59
CA LYS A 3 -21.84 -19.83 -16.08
C LYS A 3 -22.33 -18.81 -15.03
N GLY A 4 -22.17 -19.09 -13.73
CA GLY A 4 -22.60 -18.20 -12.64
C GLY A 4 -21.80 -16.89 -12.49
N TYR A 5 -20.52 -16.85 -12.85
CA TYR A 5 -19.70 -15.64 -12.69
C TYR A 5 -20.02 -14.56 -13.72
N PHE A 6 -20.25 -14.96 -14.97
CA PHE A 6 -20.67 -14.04 -16.04
C PHE A 6 -21.99 -13.36 -15.69
N ASN A 7 -22.94 -14.09 -15.11
CA ASN A 7 -24.23 -13.52 -14.70
C ASN A 7 -24.07 -12.46 -13.60
N LYS A 8 -23.18 -12.68 -12.63
CA LYS A 8 -22.89 -11.69 -11.57
C LYS A 8 -22.20 -10.44 -12.12
N ALA A 9 -21.19 -10.62 -12.98
CA ALA A 9 -20.48 -9.52 -13.62
C ALA A 9 -21.42 -8.67 -14.50
N PHE A 10 -22.30 -9.32 -15.26
CA PHE A 10 -23.31 -8.66 -16.09
C PHE A 10 -24.33 -7.89 -15.23
N LEU A 11 -24.76 -8.45 -14.10
CA LEU A 11 -25.70 -7.80 -13.18
C LEU A 11 -25.07 -6.60 -12.46
N LEU A 12 -23.81 -6.70 -12.06
CA LEU A 12 -23.01 -5.58 -11.56
C LEU A 12 -22.90 -4.48 -12.62
N PHE A 13 -22.58 -4.83 -13.86
CA PHE A 13 -22.51 -3.88 -14.97
C PHE A 13 -23.86 -3.17 -15.21
N GLU A 14 -24.97 -3.91 -15.18
CA GLU A 14 -26.33 -3.34 -15.28
C GLU A 14 -26.65 -2.35 -14.15
N LEU A 15 -26.24 -2.67 -12.91
CA LEU A 15 -26.39 -1.78 -11.76
C LEU A 15 -25.53 -0.51 -11.91
N PHE A 16 -24.26 -0.65 -12.28
CA PHE A 16 -23.36 0.48 -12.52
C PHE A 16 -23.86 1.39 -13.64
N ARG A 17 -24.37 0.82 -14.73
CA ARG A 17 -24.93 1.59 -15.85
C ARG A 17 -26.14 2.42 -15.43
N LYS A 18 -26.94 1.94 -14.46
CA LYS A 18 -28.10 2.68 -13.92
C LYS A 18 -27.68 3.77 -12.92
N HIS A 19 -26.50 3.66 -12.32
CA HIS A 19 -25.96 4.69 -11.43
C HIS A 19 -25.46 5.88 -12.25
N ARG A 20 -26.04 7.07 -12.03
CA ARG A 20 -25.51 8.31 -12.61
C ARG A 20 -24.45 8.87 -11.65
N ILE A 21 -23.21 8.93 -12.12
CA ILE A 21 -22.10 9.55 -11.38
C ILE A 21 -22.48 11.02 -11.09
N SER A 22 -22.43 11.38 -9.80
CA SER A 22 -22.76 12.71 -9.29
C SER A 22 -21.51 13.48 -8.88
N GLY A 23 -21.61 14.79 -8.66
CA GLY A 23 -20.49 15.60 -8.14
C GLY A 23 -19.93 15.09 -6.80
N ASN A 24 -20.78 14.51 -5.94
CA ASN A 24 -20.35 13.89 -4.68
C ASN A 24 -19.51 12.63 -4.90
N ASP A 25 -19.76 11.88 -5.98
CA ASP A 25 -18.95 10.70 -6.32
C ASP A 25 -17.53 11.10 -6.75
N PHE A 26 -17.39 12.24 -7.46
CA PHE A 26 -16.07 12.80 -7.80
C PHE A 26 -15.32 13.30 -6.56
N ALA A 27 -15.98 14.02 -5.66
CA ALA A 27 -15.35 14.48 -4.41
C ALA A 27 -14.85 13.30 -3.55
N LYS A 28 -15.62 12.19 -3.49
CA LYS A 28 -15.18 10.96 -2.82
C LYS A 28 -14.04 10.26 -3.54
N ALA A 29 -14.03 10.27 -4.88
CA ALA A 29 -12.94 9.70 -5.66
C ALA A 29 -11.63 10.47 -5.44
N GLU A 30 -11.70 11.81 -5.41
CA GLU A 30 -10.56 12.68 -5.17
C GLU A 30 -9.98 12.49 -3.76
N SER A 31 -10.82 12.48 -2.72
CA SER A 31 -10.35 12.23 -1.35
C SER A 31 -9.74 10.84 -1.19
N LYS A 32 -10.30 9.82 -1.85
CA LYS A 32 -9.74 8.47 -1.86
C LYS A 32 -8.40 8.42 -2.61
N SER A 33 -8.26 9.16 -3.72
CA SER A 33 -6.99 9.26 -4.46
C SER A 33 -5.89 9.86 -3.59
N ALA A 34 -6.18 10.99 -2.93
CA ALA A 34 -5.21 11.64 -2.05
C ALA A 34 -4.74 10.72 -0.90
N TYR A 35 -5.68 9.97 -0.32
CA TYR A 35 -5.34 8.97 0.70
C TYR A 35 -4.45 7.84 0.15
N LEU A 36 -4.68 7.38 -1.08
CA LEU A 36 -3.83 6.38 -1.72
C LEU A 36 -2.43 6.93 -1.99
N ASP A 37 -2.31 8.17 -2.45
CA ASP A 37 -1.02 8.82 -2.70
C ASP A 37 -0.18 8.90 -1.42
N GLU A 38 -0.79 9.30 -0.29
CA GLU A 38 -0.14 9.30 1.03
C GLU A 38 0.40 7.91 1.40
N LYS A 39 -0.40 6.86 1.18
CA LYS A 39 -0.02 5.47 1.50
C LYS A 39 1.08 4.97 0.58
N VAL A 40 1.10 5.41 -0.68
CA VAL A 40 2.19 5.12 -1.60
C VAL A 40 3.50 5.77 -1.11
N ASP A 41 3.46 7.00 -0.61
CA ASP A 41 4.65 7.66 -0.07
C ASP A 41 5.18 7.01 1.20
N GLU A 42 4.28 6.59 2.09
CA GLU A 42 4.63 5.76 3.24
C GLU A 42 5.30 4.44 2.83
N PHE A 43 4.75 3.76 1.82
CA PHE A 43 5.34 2.51 1.33
C PHE A 43 6.72 2.74 0.71
N ARG A 44 6.89 3.81 -0.07
CA ARG A 44 8.21 4.22 -0.61
C ARG A 44 9.23 4.43 0.50
N LEU A 45 8.83 5.04 1.61
CA LEU A 45 9.69 5.22 2.78
C LEU A 45 10.14 3.88 3.37
N LEU A 46 9.22 2.92 3.53
CA LEU A 46 9.57 1.57 4.01
C LEU A 46 10.55 0.86 3.09
N ILE A 47 10.40 0.99 1.77
CA ILE A 47 11.35 0.44 0.79
C ILE A 47 12.74 1.08 0.97
N SER A 48 12.82 2.40 1.06
CA SER A 48 14.09 3.12 1.26
C SER A 48 14.77 2.69 2.55
N MET A 49 13.99 2.59 3.62
CA MET A 49 14.47 2.12 4.92
C MET A 49 15.04 0.70 4.84
N GLY A 50 14.32 -0.22 4.20
CA GLY A 50 14.82 -1.58 3.95
C GLY A 50 16.12 -1.59 3.12
N LYS A 51 16.18 -0.79 2.04
CA LYS A 51 17.39 -0.66 1.20
C LYS A 51 18.59 -0.15 1.98
N ASP A 52 18.40 0.83 2.86
CA ASP A 52 19.48 1.37 3.70
C ASP A 52 19.97 0.37 4.73
N VAL A 53 19.08 -0.47 5.28
CA VAL A 53 19.48 -1.59 6.14
C VAL A 53 20.30 -2.62 5.39
N PHE A 54 19.84 -3.06 4.21
CA PHE A 54 20.59 -4.02 3.40
C PHE A 54 21.93 -3.48 2.89
N ALA A 55 22.03 -2.16 2.69
CA ALA A 55 23.28 -1.49 2.34
C ALA A 55 24.21 -1.23 3.55
N GLY A 56 23.79 -1.56 4.77
CA GLY A 56 24.54 -1.31 6.00
C GLY A 56 24.61 0.16 6.42
N ARG A 57 23.82 1.05 5.80
CA ARG A 57 23.77 2.48 6.10
C ARG A 57 22.92 2.79 7.33
N TYR A 58 21.87 2.00 7.56
CA TYR A 58 20.96 2.14 8.68
C TYR A 58 20.87 0.83 9.47
N HIS A 59 20.76 0.91 10.79
CA HIS A 59 20.65 -0.26 11.65
C HIS A 59 19.37 -0.16 12.47
N MET A 60 18.59 -1.23 12.48
CA MET A 60 17.36 -1.37 13.25
C MET A 60 17.26 -2.76 13.87
N ASP A 61 16.31 -2.94 14.78
CA ASP A 61 16.02 -4.26 15.33
C ASP A 61 15.50 -5.24 14.26
N ARG A 62 15.82 -6.52 14.44
CA ARG A 62 15.41 -7.60 13.53
C ARG A 62 13.90 -7.72 13.40
N TRP A 63 13.15 -7.38 14.44
CA TRP A 63 11.68 -7.41 14.39
C TRP A 63 11.10 -6.30 13.52
N ASN A 64 11.71 -5.12 13.53
CA ASN A 64 11.30 -4.03 12.65
C ASN A 64 11.63 -4.36 11.19
N LEU A 65 12.80 -4.95 10.94
CA LEU A 65 13.19 -5.39 9.60
C LEU A 65 12.26 -6.48 9.05
N SER A 66 11.83 -7.43 9.88
CA SER A 66 10.93 -8.50 9.43
C SER A 66 9.57 -7.95 8.97
N ILE A 67 9.05 -6.91 9.63
CA ILE A 67 7.81 -6.23 9.22
C ILE A 67 7.96 -5.59 7.83
N ILE A 68 9.08 -4.90 7.57
CA ILE A 68 9.37 -4.29 6.26
C ILE A 68 9.42 -5.38 5.18
N VAL A 69 10.19 -6.45 5.41
CA VAL A 69 10.36 -7.54 4.45
C VAL A 69 9.03 -8.24 4.17
N ALA A 70 8.23 -8.52 5.21
CA ALA A 70 6.91 -9.13 5.06
C ALA A 70 5.95 -8.24 4.25
N THR A 71 5.94 -6.93 4.53
CA THR A 71 5.12 -5.94 3.81
C THR A 71 5.49 -5.88 2.33
N ILE A 72 6.79 -5.83 2.01
CA ILE A 72 7.27 -5.82 0.62
C ILE A 72 6.97 -7.15 -0.07
N ALA A 73 7.20 -8.28 0.60
CA ALA A 73 6.94 -9.61 0.03
C ALA A 73 5.46 -9.78 -0.34
N TYR A 74 4.55 -9.28 0.51
CA TYR A 74 3.11 -9.29 0.24
C TYR A 74 2.76 -8.52 -1.04
N ILE A 75 3.26 -7.29 -1.17
CA ILE A 75 2.95 -6.40 -2.30
C ILE A 75 3.58 -6.90 -3.61
N VAL A 76 4.79 -7.47 -3.56
CA VAL A 76 5.52 -7.93 -4.75
C VAL A 76 5.01 -9.28 -5.26
N SER A 77 4.56 -10.17 -4.37
CA SER A 77 4.10 -11.51 -4.73
C SER A 77 2.64 -11.72 -4.35
N PRO A 78 1.68 -11.29 -5.19
CA PRO A 78 0.26 -11.58 -5.03
C PRO A 78 -0.10 -13.07 -5.29
N LEU A 79 0.90 -13.97 -5.34
CA LEU A 79 0.73 -15.37 -5.72
C LEU A 79 0.19 -16.30 -4.62
N ASP A 80 0.17 -15.89 -3.35
CA ASP A 80 -0.16 -16.81 -2.24
C ASP A 80 -1.53 -16.57 -1.56
N ALA A 81 -2.38 -15.71 -2.14
CA ALA A 81 -3.72 -15.46 -1.62
C ALA A 81 -4.78 -15.46 -2.74
N ILE A 82 -5.18 -16.66 -3.16
CA ILE A 82 -6.47 -16.98 -3.79
C ILE A 82 -6.69 -16.37 -5.20
N PRO A 83 -6.61 -17.20 -6.27
CA PRO A 83 -7.14 -16.82 -7.57
C PRO A 83 -8.67 -16.94 -7.51
N ASP A 84 -9.41 -15.84 -7.25
CA ASP A 84 -10.82 -15.70 -7.64
C ASP A 84 -11.45 -14.31 -7.29
N ILE A 85 -11.63 -13.46 -8.31
CA ILE A 85 -12.80 -12.60 -8.57
C ILE A 85 -13.04 -11.39 -7.63
N VAL A 86 -12.38 -10.25 -7.87
CA VAL A 86 -12.97 -8.88 -8.02
C VAL A 86 -11.85 -7.94 -8.53
N PRO A 87 -11.88 -7.44 -9.78
CA PRO A 87 -10.84 -6.55 -10.34
C PRO A 87 -10.66 -5.18 -9.63
N LEU A 88 -11.52 -4.86 -8.66
CA LEU A 88 -11.61 -3.56 -7.99
C LEU A 88 -11.35 -3.62 -6.47
N MET A 89 -11.01 -4.81 -5.92
CA MET A 89 -10.89 -5.03 -4.47
C MET A 89 -9.45 -5.25 -3.98
N GLY A 90 -8.45 -5.33 -4.88
CA GLY A 90 -7.06 -5.60 -4.48
C GLY A 90 -6.41 -4.46 -3.69
N TRP A 91 -6.75 -3.21 -3.99
CA TRP A 91 -6.02 -2.05 -3.42
C TRP A 91 -6.29 -1.81 -1.93
N MET A 92 -7.46 -2.25 -1.44
CA MET A 92 -7.84 -1.99 -0.05
C MET A 92 -7.02 -2.84 0.92
N ASP A 93 -6.68 -4.06 0.51
CA ASP A 93 -5.92 -5.00 1.32
C ASP A 93 -4.44 -4.58 1.41
N ASP A 94 -3.84 -4.20 0.27
CA ASP A 94 -2.48 -3.66 0.20
C ASP A 94 -2.31 -2.40 1.07
N VAL A 95 -3.25 -1.45 0.96
CA VAL A 95 -3.24 -0.21 1.76
C VAL A 95 -3.34 -0.49 3.24
N THR A 96 -4.16 -1.48 3.62
CA THR A 96 -4.31 -1.88 5.02
C THR A 96 -3.02 -2.45 5.58
N ILE A 97 -2.31 -3.26 4.79
CA ILE A 97 -1.03 -3.86 5.18
C ILE A 97 0.06 -2.80 5.31
N VAL A 98 0.15 -1.85 4.37
CA VAL A 98 1.07 -0.70 4.49
C VAL A 98 0.75 0.13 5.73
N ALA A 99 -0.51 0.49 5.94
CA ALA A 99 -0.92 1.27 7.11
C ALA A 99 -0.60 0.54 8.43
N TYR A 100 -0.80 -0.78 8.48
CA TYR A 100 -0.43 -1.60 9.63
C TYR A 100 1.08 -1.58 9.87
N ALA A 101 1.89 -1.79 8.82
CA ALA A 101 3.34 -1.77 8.92
C ALA A 101 3.85 -0.41 9.44
N VAL A 102 3.35 0.69 8.89
CA VAL A 102 3.67 2.05 9.34
C VAL A 102 3.29 2.24 10.80
N SER A 103 2.10 1.80 11.22
CA SER A 103 1.67 1.91 12.62
C SER A 103 2.63 1.20 13.59
N LYS A 104 3.14 0.03 13.20
CA LYS A 104 4.09 -0.75 14.00
C LYS A 104 5.50 -0.18 14.00
N LEU A 105 5.87 0.50 12.91
CA LEU A 105 7.21 1.05 12.71
C LEU A 105 7.29 2.54 13.05
N THR A 106 6.25 3.15 13.63
CA THR A 106 6.16 4.59 13.87
C THR A 106 7.44 5.18 14.47
N ASP A 107 7.93 4.62 15.59
CA ASP A 107 9.13 5.12 16.27
C ASP A 107 10.39 4.95 15.41
N GLU A 108 10.50 3.84 14.70
CA GLU A 108 11.66 3.54 13.84
C GLU A 108 11.68 4.46 12.60
N ILE A 109 10.50 4.73 12.04
CA ILE A 109 10.32 5.68 10.95
C ILE A 109 10.80 7.08 11.36
N GLN A 110 10.50 7.53 12.58
CA GLN A 110 10.98 8.84 13.04
C GLN A 110 12.50 8.88 13.15
N LYS A 111 13.12 7.83 13.70
CA LYS A 111 14.58 7.72 13.75
C LYS A 111 15.20 7.70 12.35
N TYR A 112 14.60 6.95 11.43
CA TYR A 112 15.08 6.85 10.06
C TYR A 112 14.96 8.19 9.30
N LYS A 113 13.86 8.92 9.48
CA LYS A 113 13.71 10.28 8.91
C LYS A 113 14.78 11.25 9.45
N ALA A 114 15.06 11.20 10.75
CA ALA A 114 16.13 12.01 11.34
C ALA A 114 17.53 11.63 10.77
N PHE A 115 17.78 10.34 10.56
CA PHE A 115 18.99 9.84 9.93
C PHE A 115 19.17 10.34 8.48
N ILE A 116 18.09 10.30 7.68
CA ILE A 116 18.13 10.84 6.31
C ILE A 116 18.44 12.33 6.33
N GLN A 117 17.75 13.11 7.18
CA GLN A 117 17.97 14.56 7.27
C GLN A 117 19.43 14.89 7.60
N ALA A 118 20.00 14.25 8.62
CA ALA A 118 21.40 14.44 8.99
C ALA A 118 22.37 14.06 7.84
N SER A 119 22.02 13.05 7.05
CA SER A 119 22.82 12.62 5.89
C SER A 119 22.73 13.60 4.72
N LEU A 120 21.61 14.31 4.54
CA LEU A 120 21.46 15.34 3.52
C LEU A 120 22.25 16.59 3.88
N ASP A 121 22.19 17.02 5.14
CA ASP A 121 22.87 18.21 5.63
C ASP A 121 24.41 18.05 5.62
N SER A 122 24.90 16.81 5.73
CA SER A 122 26.35 16.50 5.69
C SER A 122 26.93 16.45 4.26
N ASN A 123 26.09 16.44 3.22
CA ASN A 123 26.50 16.38 1.82
C ASN A 123 26.35 17.73 1.08
N GLN A 124 25.95 18.79 1.79
CA GLN A 124 26.00 20.19 1.34
C GLN A 124 27.26 20.88 1.85
#